data_AF-A0A933FTU5-F1
#
_entry.id   AF-A0A933FTU5-F1
#
_cell.length_a   1.000
_cell.length_b   1.000
_cell.length_c   1.000
_cell.angle_alpha   90.00
_cell.angle_beta   90.00
_cell.angle_gamma   90.00
#
_symmetry.space_group_name_H-M   'P 1'
#
loop_
_entity.id
_entity.type
_entity.pdbx_description
1 polymer ?
#
loop_
_entity_poly.entity_id
_entity_poly.type
_entity_poly.pdbx_seq_one_letter_code
_entity_poly.pdbx_strand_id
1 'polypeptide(L)' 'GTRCQADRDVVIISNVGGSDLDPSNLQDGVTSKMGIDATAKPRLDSFTPRHKVSKDVFDRLDLKDFVPASWLAQKGGKR' A
#
# COMPACT_ATOMS: atom_id res chain seq x y z
N GLY A 1 2.10 -6.16 -5.27
CA GLY A 1 0.76 -6.76 -5.30
C GLY A 1 0.89 -8.26 -5.20
N THR A 2 0.34 -8.89 -4.17
CA THR A 2 0.36 -10.36 -4.00
C THR A 2 -0.98 -10.94 -3.55
N ARG A 3 -2.01 -10.10 -3.37
CA ARG A 3 -3.28 -10.46 -2.71
C ARG A 3 -4.54 -9.93 -3.40
N CYS A 4 -4.39 -9.27 -4.54
CA CYS A 4 -5.49 -8.71 -5.31
C CYS A 4 -5.53 -9.41 -6.68
N GLN A 5 -6.69 -9.93 -7.04
CA GLN A 5 -7.05 -10.38 -8.38
C GLN A 5 -8.07 -9.39 -8.93
N ALA A 6 -7.69 -8.65 -9.97
CA ALA A 6 -8.41 -7.43 -10.37
C ALA A 6 -9.88 -7.67 -10.76
N ASP A 7 -10.20 -8.84 -11.32
CA ASP A 7 -11.55 -9.22 -11.76
C ASP A 7 -12.54 -9.42 -10.61
N ARG A 8 -12.04 -9.73 -9.40
CA ARG A 8 -12.88 -10.06 -8.22
C ARG A 8 -12.64 -9.16 -7.02
N ASP A 9 -11.46 -8.57 -6.92
CA ASP A 9 -11.00 -7.81 -5.74
C ASP A 9 -10.99 -6.29 -6.00
N VAL A 10 -11.36 -5.86 -7.21
CA VAL A 10 -11.58 -4.45 -7.53
C VAL A 10 -13.07 -4.21 -7.72
N VAL A 11 -13.58 -3.19 -7.04
CA VAL A 11 -14.94 -2.69 -7.24
C VAL A 11 -14.87 -1.26 -7.76
N ILE A 12 -15.62 -0.98 -8.81
CA ILE A 12 -15.79 0.37 -9.35
C ILE A 12 -17.25 0.76 -9.17
N ILE A 13 -17.49 1.87 -8.48
CA ILE A 13 -18.82 2.45 -8.32
C ILE A 13 -18.83 3.75 -9.14
N SER A 14 -19.58 3.74 -10.23
CA SER A 14 -19.76 4.90 -11.11
C SER A 14 -20.85 5.84 -10.60
N ASN A 15 -20.84 7.08 -11.11
CA ASN A 15 -21.88 8.09 -10.89
C ASN A 15 -22.07 8.44 -9.40
N VAL A 16 -20.99 8.59 -8.67
CA VAL A 16 -20.99 8.96 -7.25
C VAL A 16 -20.40 10.35 -7.05
N GLY A 17 -20.79 11.02 -5.97
CA GLY A 17 -20.27 12.34 -5.62
C GLY A 17 -18.75 12.35 -5.42
N GLY A 18 -18.12 13.33 -6.05
CA GLY A 18 -16.70 13.63 -6.06
C GLY A 18 -16.43 15.08 -5.64
N SER A 19 -15.40 15.69 -6.22
CA SER A 19 -15.04 17.09 -6.00
C SER A 19 -15.32 17.90 -7.26
N ASP A 20 -15.91 19.08 -7.11
CA ASP A 20 -16.11 20.01 -8.23
C ASP A 20 -14.80 20.61 -8.75
N LEU A 21 -13.72 20.51 -7.96
CA LEU A 21 -12.38 20.96 -8.34
C LEU A 21 -11.58 19.90 -9.10
N ASP A 22 -12.10 18.68 -9.22
CA ASP A 22 -11.42 17.61 -9.95
C ASP A 22 -11.66 17.80 -11.47
N PRO A 23 -10.62 18.15 -12.25
CA PRO A 23 -10.76 18.43 -13.67
C PRO A 23 -11.07 17.18 -14.51
N SER A 24 -10.99 15.98 -13.93
CA SER A 24 -11.36 14.73 -14.60
C SER A 24 -12.86 14.43 -14.53
N ASN A 25 -13.62 15.18 -13.73
CA ASN A 25 -15.06 15.04 -13.62
C ASN A 25 -15.73 15.75 -14.82
N LEU A 26 -16.19 14.97 -15.78
CA LEU A 26 -16.87 15.49 -16.99
C LEU A 26 -18.27 16.04 -16.69
N GLN A 27 -18.84 15.72 -15.53
CA GLN A 27 -20.15 16.17 -15.06
C GLN A 27 -20.00 16.69 -13.63
N ASP A 28 -20.53 17.88 -13.36
CA ASP A 28 -20.51 18.63 -12.10
C ASP A 28 -20.33 17.77 -10.83
N GLY A 29 -19.07 17.58 -10.42
CA GLY A 29 -18.75 16.86 -9.19
C GLY A 29 -19.09 15.38 -9.18
N VAL A 30 -19.44 14.76 -10.31
CA VAL A 30 -19.75 13.33 -10.43
C VAL A 30 -18.54 12.58 -10.95
N THR A 31 -18.18 11.50 -10.26
CA THR A 31 -16.99 10.70 -10.56
C THR A 31 -17.23 9.21 -10.33
N SER A 32 -16.18 8.40 -10.50
CA SER A 32 -16.15 7.00 -10.08
C SER A 32 -15.23 6.81 -8.88
N LYS A 33 -15.57 5.89 -7.98
CA LYS A 33 -14.69 5.46 -6.90
C LYS A 33 -14.25 4.02 -7.12
N MET A 34 -12.98 3.74 -6.87
CA MET A 34 -12.40 2.41 -6.95
C MET A 34 -12.03 1.94 -5.55
N GLY A 35 -12.57 0.79 -5.15
CA GLY A 35 -12.12 0.03 -3.99
C GLY A 35 -11.21 -1.11 -4.44
N ILE A 36 -10.08 -1.30 -3.75
CA ILE A 36 -9.15 -2.40 -3.99
C ILE A 36 -9.02 -3.22 -2.70
N ASP A 37 -9.59 -4.42 -2.69
CA ASP A 37 -9.43 -5.34 -1.56
C ASP A 37 -8.12 -6.15 -1.71
N ALA A 38 -7.05 -5.59 -1.16
CA ALA A 38 -5.75 -6.25 -1.04
C ALA A 38 -5.56 -6.95 0.32
N THR A 39 -6.64 -7.22 1.06
CA THR A 39 -6.55 -7.88 2.36
C THR A 39 -6.11 -9.34 2.21
N ALA A 40 -5.71 -9.92 3.34
CA ALA A 40 -5.40 -11.32 3.37
C ALA A 40 -6.74 -12.09 3.41
N LYS A 41 -7.09 -12.73 2.29
CA LYS A 41 -8.33 -13.52 2.16
C LYS A 41 -8.39 -14.60 3.25
N PRO A 42 -9.58 -15.05 3.69
CA PRO A 42 -9.77 -15.87 4.89
C PRO A 42 -8.98 -17.19 4.92
N ARG A 43 -8.45 -17.64 3.77
CA ARG A 43 -7.47 -18.73 3.67
C ARG A 43 -6.05 -18.17 3.63
N LEU A 44 -5.56 -17.68 4.76
CA LEU A 44 -4.17 -17.21 4.91
C LEU A 44 -3.13 -18.30 4.57
N ASP A 45 -3.48 -19.54 4.88
CA ASP A 45 -2.74 -20.77 4.58
C ASP A 45 -2.57 -21.03 3.08
N SER A 46 -3.49 -20.54 2.25
CA SER A 46 -3.37 -20.67 0.78
C SER A 46 -2.32 -19.76 0.16
N PHE A 47 -1.83 -18.76 0.89
CA PHE A 47 -0.75 -17.89 0.42
C PHE A 47 0.61 -18.45 0.82
N THR A 48 1.61 -18.25 -0.05
CA THR A 48 3.00 -18.48 0.31
C THR A 48 3.33 -17.73 1.61
N PRO A 49 3.89 -18.42 2.63
CA PRO A 49 4.31 -17.76 3.86
C PRO A 49 5.22 -16.60 3.56
N ARG A 50 5.02 -15.46 4.23
CA ARG A 50 5.95 -14.34 4.10
C ARG A 50 7.31 -14.78 4.63
N HIS A 51 8.31 -14.80 3.76
CA HIS A 51 9.69 -14.99 4.18
C HIS A 51 10.04 -13.89 5.20
N LYS A 52 10.53 -14.33 6.36
CA LYS A 52 11.04 -13.46 7.41
C LYS A 52 12.48 -13.86 7.69
N VAL A 53 13.33 -12.87 7.90
CA VAL A 53 14.64 -13.08 8.52
C VAL A 53 14.39 -13.53 9.96
N SER A 54 15.24 -14.41 10.50
CA SER A 54 15.13 -14.82 11.89
C SER A 54 15.32 -13.61 12.81
N LYS A 55 14.58 -13.60 13.93
CA LYS A 55 14.54 -12.43 14.82
C LYS A 55 15.91 -12.09 15.40
N ASP A 56 16.67 -13.10 15.79
CA ASP A 56 18.04 -12.96 16.30
C ASP A 56 18.99 -12.33 15.28
N VAL A 57 18.86 -12.68 13.99
CA VAL A 57 19.66 -12.08 12.91
C VAL A 57 19.23 -10.65 12.63
N PHE A 58 17.93 -10.36 12.70
CA PHE A 58 17.44 -9.00 12.48
C PHE A 58 17.85 -8.06 13.63
N ASP A 59 17.74 -8.53 14.87
CA ASP A 59 18.00 -7.73 16.08
C ASP A 59 19.48 -7.36 16.25
N ARG A 60 20.41 -8.15 15.70
CA ARG A 60 21.86 -7.90 15.79
C ARG A 60 22.39 -6.95 14.70
N LEU A 61 21.58 -6.59 13.70
CA LEU A 61 22.01 -5.74 12.59
C LEU A 61 21.63 -4.29 12.87
N ASP A 62 22.62 -3.39 12.82
CA ASP A 62 22.39 -1.95 12.82
C ASP A 62 22.80 -1.39 11.45
N LEU A 63 21.91 -0.61 10.84
CA LEU A 63 22.17 -0.02 9.52
C LEU A 63 23.46 0.82 9.50
N LYS A 64 23.80 1.47 10.62
CA LYS A 64 25.00 2.31 10.73
C LYS A 64 26.31 1.56 10.45
N ASP A 65 26.29 0.24 10.63
CA ASP A 65 27.48 -0.60 10.44
C ASP A 65 27.73 -0.91 8.95
N PHE A 66 26.75 -0.64 8.08
CA PHE A 66 26.77 -1.04 6.67
C PHE A 66 26.55 0.09 5.67
N VAL A 67 26.08 1.27 6.11
CA VAL A 67 25.85 2.42 5.22
C VAL A 67 26.60 3.67 5.68
N PRO A 68 27.00 4.57 4.75
CA PRO A 68 27.65 5.82 5.12
C PRO A 68 26.78 6.68 6.04
N ALA A 69 27.41 7.37 6.99
CA ALA A 69 26.72 8.25 7.93
C ALA A 69 25.85 9.33 7.25
N SER A 70 26.22 9.77 6.04
CA SER A 70 25.45 10.73 5.23
C SER A 70 24.05 10.22 4.85
N TRP A 71 23.82 8.90 4.81
CA TRP A 71 22.50 8.31 4.47
C TRP A 71 21.55 8.23 5.66
N LEU A 72 22.06 8.29 6.89
CA LEU A 72 21.25 8.22 8.11
C LEU A 72 20.65 9.58 8.51
N ALA A 73 21.06 10.64 7.82
CA ALA A 73 20.61 12.01 8.06
C ALA A 73 19.26 12.31 7.38
N GLN A 74 18.18 11.64 7.82
CA GLN A 74 16.81 12.11 7.56
C GLN A 74 15.93 11.94 8.81
N LYS A 75 15.94 12.98 9.65
CA LYS A 75 14.92 13.24 10.67
C LYS A 75 14.39 14.66 10.45
N GLY A 76 13.14 14.78 10.01
CA GLY A 76 12.50 16.10 9.90
C GLY A 76 11.20 16.21 9.11
N GLY A 77 10.69 15.15 8.46
CA GLY A 77 9.38 15.19 7.82
C GLY A 77 8.27 14.90 8.84
N LYS A 78 7.60 15.95 9.34
CA LYS A 78 6.36 15.85 10.13
C LYS A 78 5.35 14.99 9.34
N ARG A 79 4.81 13.96 10.00
CA ARG A 79 3.54 13.33 9.60
C ARG A 79 2.40 14.15 10.16
#